data_AF-A0A5N6YAT8-F1
#
_entry.id   AF-A0A5N6YAT8-F1
#
_cell.length_a   1.000
_cell.length_b   1.000
_cell.length_c   1.000
_cell.angle_alpha   90.00
_cell.angle_beta   90.00
_cell.angle_gamma   90.00
#
_symmetry.space_group_name_H-M   'P 1'
#
loop_
_entity.id
_entity.type
_entity.pdbx_description
1 polymer ?
#
loop_
_entity_poly.entity_id
_entity_poly.type
_entity_poly.pdbx_seq_one_letter_code
_entity_poly.pdbx_strand_id
1 'polypeptide(L)'
;MGRGTVVGQELQNNITGLDDDCSAPPDSEAQHDAALKIIIDEILAAGNIDAKIIINTTTVHPTTSQEVSGKVAQKNATFISAPVFGSSLMAEDRKILIVLAGDLPGIKKLASYLKGVIAREAITVSDKSEKAALLKIIV
;
A
#
# COMPACT_ATOMS: atom_id res chain seq x y z
N MET A 1 22.93 -13.31 5.49
CA MET A 1 22.29 -11.97 5.51
C MET A 1 21.43 -11.83 4.26
N GLY A 2 20.15 -12.18 4.35
CA GLY A 2 19.22 -12.11 3.22
C GLY A 2 18.81 -10.67 2.95
N ARG A 3 19.03 -10.19 1.72
CA ARG A 3 18.51 -8.90 1.26
C ARG A 3 16.99 -8.99 1.21
N GLY A 4 16.29 -8.33 2.13
CA GLY A 4 14.84 -8.17 2.04
C GLY A 4 14.52 -7.44 0.75
N THR A 5 13.84 -8.12 -0.18
CA THR A 5 13.41 -7.51 -1.44
C THR A 5 12.12 -6.75 -1.16
N VAL A 6 12.15 -5.43 -1.31
CA VAL A 6 10.96 -4.59 -1.26
C VAL A 6 10.34 -4.60 -2.65
N VAL A 7 9.15 -5.17 -2.78
CA VAL A 7 8.35 -5.07 -4.01
C VAL A 7 7.29 -4.01 -3.75
N GLY A 8 7.56 -2.78 -4.19
CA GLY A 8 6.54 -1.75 -4.30
C GLY A 8 5.92 -1.84 -5.68
N GLN A 9 4.63 -2.19 -5.78
CA GLN A 9 3.86 -1.89 -6.97
C GLN A 9 2.99 -0.68 -6.71
N GLU A 10 3.23 0.36 -7.50
CA GLU A 10 2.30 1.46 -7.67
C GLU A 10 1.28 1.02 -8.72
N LEU A 11 0.02 0.86 -8.32
CA LEU A 11 -1.06 0.41 -9.20
C LEU A 11 -1.44 1.43 -10.29
N GLN A 12 -0.85 2.63 -10.28
CA GLN A 12 -1.18 3.66 -11.26
C GLN A 12 -0.71 3.31 -12.68
N ASN A 13 0.34 2.51 -12.86
CA ASN A 13 0.95 2.30 -14.19
C ASN A 13 0.51 1.02 -14.92
N ASN A 14 -0.25 0.12 -14.29
CA ASN A 14 -0.80 -1.08 -14.96
C ASN A 14 -2.30 -0.97 -15.26
N ILE A 15 -2.90 0.21 -15.02
CA ILE A 15 -4.26 0.57 -15.43
C ILE A 15 -4.16 1.54 -16.63
N THR A 16 -3.32 1.25 -17.63
CA THR A 16 -3.33 1.98 -18.92
C THR A 16 -4.53 1.58 -19.79
N GLY A 17 -5.72 1.60 -19.20
CA GLY A 17 -6.97 1.18 -19.84
C GLY A 17 -8.25 1.50 -19.07
N LEU A 18 -8.21 2.38 -18.06
CA LEU A 18 -9.43 2.99 -17.54
C LEU A 18 -9.31 4.49 -17.77
N ASP A 19 -10.05 4.93 -18.78
CA ASP A 19 -10.03 6.26 -19.36
C ASP A 19 -10.23 7.36 -18.31
N ASP A 20 -9.52 8.46 -18.55
CA ASP A 20 -9.59 9.78 -17.91
C ASP A 20 -10.97 10.45 -18.06
N ASP A 21 -12.06 9.79 -17.67
CA ASP A 21 -13.39 10.42 -17.68
C ASP A 21 -13.79 10.92 -16.29
N CYS A 22 -13.65 12.23 -16.21
CA CYS A 22 -14.01 13.15 -15.17
C CYS A 22 -15.50 13.07 -14.77
N SER A 23 -15.91 12.05 -13.99
CA SER A 23 -17.09 12.06 -13.10
C SER A 23 -17.16 10.78 -12.25
N ALA A 24 -16.53 10.69 -11.08
CA ALA A 24 -16.55 9.46 -10.28
C ALA A 24 -17.81 9.35 -9.39
N PRO A 25 -18.67 8.32 -9.56
CA PRO A 25 -19.76 7.96 -8.65
C PRO A 25 -19.25 7.20 -7.39
N PRO A 26 -20.11 6.92 -6.38
CA PRO A 26 -19.72 6.53 -5.01
C PRO A 26 -18.97 5.19 -4.77
N ASP A 27 -18.53 4.45 -5.79
CA ASP A 27 -18.06 3.06 -5.63
C ASP A 27 -16.57 2.82 -5.94
N SER A 28 -15.75 3.89 -5.97
CA SER A 28 -14.32 3.78 -6.32
C SER A 28 -13.50 2.93 -5.34
N GLU A 29 -13.85 2.93 -4.05
CA GLU A 29 -13.14 2.13 -3.04
C GLU A 29 -13.40 0.64 -3.24
N ALA A 30 -14.64 0.25 -3.56
CA ALA A 30 -14.99 -1.15 -3.80
C ALA A 30 -14.21 -1.75 -4.99
N GLN A 31 -13.92 -0.95 -6.02
CA GLN A 31 -13.06 -1.37 -7.13
C GLN A 31 -11.60 -1.55 -6.70
N HIS A 32 -11.05 -0.63 -5.91
CA HIS A 32 -9.69 -0.77 -5.39
C HIS A 32 -9.54 -1.99 -4.47
N ASP A 33 -10.55 -2.25 -3.64
CA ASP A 33 -10.61 -3.41 -2.76
C ASP A 33 -10.57 -4.72 -3.55
N ALA A 34 -11.38 -4.83 -4.62
CA ALA A 34 -11.39 -6.00 -5.49
C ALA A 34 -10.05 -6.19 -6.22
N ALA A 35 -9.49 -5.11 -6.77
CA ALA A 35 -8.21 -5.14 -7.47
C ALA A 35 -7.07 -5.61 -6.56
N LEU A 36 -6.98 -5.07 -5.34
CA LEU A 36 -5.95 -5.46 -4.37
C LEU A 36 -6.04 -6.96 -4.05
N LYS A 37 -7.25 -7.50 -3.85
CA LYS A 37 -7.43 -8.92 -3.56
C LYS A 37 -6.95 -9.81 -4.71
N ILE A 38 -7.30 -9.47 -5.95
CA ILE A 38 -6.86 -10.20 -7.14
C ILE A 38 -5.34 -10.22 -7.24
N ILE A 39 -4.70 -9.06 -7.13
CA ILE A 39 -3.23 -8.93 -7.25
C ILE A 39 -2.52 -9.71 -6.15
N ILE A 40 -3.04 -9.65 -4.92
CA ILE A 40 -2.46 -10.42 -3.81
C ILE A 40 -2.60 -11.92 -4.07
N ASP A 41 -3.76 -12.39 -4.53
CA ASP A 41 -3.96 -13.80 -4.84
C ASP A 41 -3.03 -14.26 -5.99
N GLU A 42 -2.78 -13.41 -7.01
CA GLU A 42 -1.79 -13.66 -8.06
C GLU A 42 -0.35 -13.71 -7.52
N ILE A 43 0.04 -12.77 -6.67
CA ILE A 43 1.38 -12.75 -6.03
C ILE A 43 1.58 -14.02 -5.19
N LEU A 44 0.55 -14.44 -4.45
CA LEU A 44 0.59 -15.65 -3.63
C LEU A 44 0.67 -16.93 -4.47
N ALA A 45 0.09 -16.92 -5.67
CA ALA A 45 0.15 -18.03 -6.61
C ALA A 45 1.47 -18.09 -7.41
N ALA A 46 2.09 -16.94 -7.69
CA ALA A 46 3.26 -16.82 -8.55
C ALA A 46 4.55 -17.42 -7.96
N GLY A 47 4.65 -17.59 -6.64
CA GLY A 47 5.79 -18.30 -6.04
C GLY A 47 6.09 -17.95 -4.58
N ASN A 48 7.34 -18.19 -4.18
CA ASN A 48 7.76 -17.98 -2.80
C ASN A 48 7.90 -16.48 -2.48
N ILE A 49 7.19 -16.04 -1.44
CA ILE A 49 7.24 -14.67 -0.91
C ILE A 49 7.78 -14.59 0.53
N ASP A 50 8.34 -15.69 1.04
CA ASP A 50 8.96 -15.74 2.38
C ASP A 50 9.89 -14.55 2.63
N ALA A 51 9.71 -13.91 3.78
CA ALA A 51 10.44 -12.72 4.24
C ALA A 51 10.40 -11.49 3.31
N LYS A 52 9.48 -11.43 2.34
CA LYS A 52 9.23 -10.24 1.51
C LYS A 52 8.29 -9.26 2.20
N ILE A 53 8.41 -7.98 1.82
CA ILE A 53 7.52 -6.90 2.27
C ILE A 53 6.71 -6.43 1.05
N ILE A 54 5.39 -6.52 1.17
CA ILE A 54 4.40 -6.00 0.24
C ILE A 54 3.84 -4.70 0.82
N ILE A 55 3.88 -3.63 0.03
CA ILE A 55 3.41 -2.31 0.43
C ILE A 55 2.22 -1.95 -0.46
N ASN A 56 1.07 -1.65 0.15
CA ASN A 56 -0.09 -1.16 -0.57
C ASN A 56 -0.24 0.35 -0.38
N THR A 57 -0.11 1.13 -1.46
CA THR A 57 -0.27 2.59 -1.41
C THR A 57 -1.66 3.07 -1.80
N THR A 58 -2.55 2.16 -2.23
CA THR A 58 -3.94 2.50 -2.58
C THR A 58 -4.79 2.69 -1.33
N THR A 59 -5.86 3.45 -1.48
CA THR A 59 -6.88 3.59 -0.43
C THR A 59 -7.92 2.51 -0.62
N VAL A 60 -7.99 1.59 0.34
CA VAL A 60 -8.93 0.46 0.39
C VAL A 60 -9.59 0.43 1.76
N HIS A 61 -10.70 -0.30 1.87
CA HIS A 61 -11.40 -0.42 3.15
C HIS A 61 -10.50 -1.07 4.23
N PRO A 62 -10.60 -0.65 5.51
CA PRO A 62 -9.85 -1.24 6.63
C PRO A 62 -9.97 -2.76 6.70
N THR A 63 -11.16 -3.33 6.46
CA THR A 63 -11.37 -4.79 6.49
C THR A 63 -10.60 -5.50 5.39
N THR A 64 -10.47 -4.91 4.21
CA THR A 64 -9.68 -5.47 3.11
C THR A 64 -8.18 -5.43 3.41
N SER A 65 -7.69 -4.33 4.00
CA SER A 65 -6.30 -4.26 4.49
C SER A 65 -5.99 -5.35 5.53
N GLN A 66 -6.94 -5.61 6.45
CA GLN A 66 -6.80 -6.65 7.46
C GLN A 66 -6.80 -8.06 6.83
N GLU A 67 -7.75 -8.33 5.93
CA GLU A 67 -7.88 -9.63 5.25
C GLU A 67 -6.62 -9.97 4.44
N VAL A 68 -6.17 -9.03 3.61
CA VAL A 68 -4.96 -9.18 2.77
C VAL A 68 -3.72 -9.37 3.65
N SER A 69 -3.58 -8.60 4.73
CA SER A 69 -2.48 -8.76 5.67
C SER A 69 -2.45 -10.16 6.27
N GLY A 70 -3.61 -10.73 6.59
CA GLY A 70 -3.73 -12.10 7.08
C GLY A 70 -3.29 -13.15 6.04
N LYS A 71 -3.70 -12.99 4.77
CA LYS A 71 -3.29 -13.90 3.67
C LYS A 71 -1.76 -13.87 3.46
N VAL A 72 -1.17 -12.67 3.46
CA VAL A 72 0.27 -12.47 3.25
C VAL A 72 1.08 -13.07 4.42
N ALA A 73 0.61 -12.89 5.66
CA ALA A 73 1.27 -13.44 6.85
C ALA A 73 1.34 -14.97 6.86
N GLN A 74 0.34 -15.67 6.30
CA GLN A 74 0.35 -17.13 6.16
C GLN A 74 1.49 -17.67 5.27
N LYS A 75 2.13 -16.80 4.48
CA LYS A 75 3.30 -17.13 3.65
C LYS A 75 4.61 -16.57 4.22
N ASN A 76 4.66 -16.24 5.52
CA ASN A 76 5.80 -15.60 6.19
C ASN A 76 6.26 -14.29 5.52
N ALA A 77 5.33 -13.60 4.86
CA ALA A 77 5.58 -12.30 4.26
C ALA A 77 4.93 -11.21 5.11
N THR A 78 5.36 -9.98 4.87
CA THR A 78 4.88 -8.79 5.59
C THR A 78 4.01 -7.95 4.66
N PHE A 79 2.86 -7.49 5.15
CA PHE A 79 2.02 -6.51 4.47
C PHE A 79 2.02 -5.18 5.24
N ILE A 80 2.17 -4.07 4.53
CA ILE A 80 2.12 -2.71 5.08
C ILE A 80 1.11 -1.90 4.27
N SER A 81 0.14 -1.31 4.96
CA SER A 81 -0.77 -0.33 4.37
C SER A 81 -0.10 1.05 4.42
N ALA A 82 -0.03 1.71 3.28
CA ALA A 82 0.76 2.91 3.06
C ALA A 82 0.04 3.99 2.22
N PRO A 83 -1.22 4.37 2.53
CA PRO A 83 -1.96 5.38 1.77
C PRO A 83 -1.19 6.70 1.64
N VAL A 84 -1.25 7.28 0.44
CA VAL A 84 -0.57 8.53 0.08
C VAL A 84 -1.53 9.71 0.21
N PHE A 85 -1.02 10.84 0.70
CA PHE A 85 -1.72 12.11 0.79
C PHE A 85 -0.98 13.19 -0.01
N GLY A 86 -1.71 13.84 -0.91
CA GLY A 86 -1.20 14.81 -1.87
C GLY A 86 -1.59 14.41 -3.29
N SER A 87 -1.49 15.36 -4.22
CA SER A 87 -1.75 15.10 -5.65
C SER A 87 -0.55 14.46 -6.35
N SER A 88 -0.75 13.97 -7.57
CA SER A 88 0.32 13.42 -8.41
C SER A 88 1.45 14.45 -8.62
N LEU A 89 1.12 15.72 -8.84
CA LEU A 89 2.12 16.80 -8.96
C LEU A 89 2.95 16.97 -7.67
N MET A 90 2.33 16.79 -6.50
CA MET A 90 3.08 16.78 -5.24
C MET A 90 3.98 15.55 -5.11
N ALA A 91 3.64 14.42 -5.72
CA ALA A 91 4.44 13.20 -5.68
C ALA A 91 5.73 13.36 -6.49
N GLU A 92 5.63 13.96 -7.69
CA GLU A 92 6.79 14.30 -8.54
C GLU A 92 7.81 15.17 -7.80
N ASP A 93 7.30 16.14 -7.03
CA ASP A 93 8.10 17.04 -6.22
C ASP A 93 8.57 16.44 -4.87
N ARG A 94 8.24 15.18 -4.58
CA ARG A 94 8.47 14.50 -3.28
C ARG A 94 7.87 15.23 -2.09
N LYS A 95 6.75 15.93 -2.31
CA LYS A 95 6.01 16.74 -1.32
C LYS A 95 4.81 16.00 -0.71
N ILE A 96 4.55 14.77 -1.13
CA ILE A 96 3.50 13.92 -0.56
C ILE A 96 3.81 13.49 0.88
N LEU A 97 2.75 13.13 1.60
CA LEU A 97 2.83 12.43 2.88
C LEU A 97 2.45 10.96 2.65
N ILE A 98 3.16 10.06 3.31
CA ILE A 98 2.79 8.64 3.34
C ILE A 98 2.47 8.23 4.78
N VAL A 99 1.34 7.56 4.97
CA VAL A 99 0.90 7.09 6.29
C VAL A 99 1.03 5.57 6.31
N LEU A 100 1.78 5.03 7.27
CA LEU A 100 2.15 3.62 7.34
C LEU A 100 1.45 2.94 8.51
N ALA A 101 0.89 1.76 8.27
CA ALA A 101 0.47 0.86 9.33
C ALA A 101 0.69 -0.61 8.96
N GLY A 102 1.02 -1.43 9.97
CA GLY A 102 1.40 -2.83 9.81
C GLY A 102 2.68 -3.17 10.59
N ASP A 103 3.35 -4.25 10.21
CA ASP A 103 4.54 -4.76 10.93
C ASP A 103 5.64 -3.69 11.14
N LEU A 104 5.90 -3.34 12.40
CA LEU A 104 6.86 -2.29 12.75
C LEU A 104 8.31 -2.57 12.32
N PRO A 105 8.84 -3.80 12.47
CA PRO A 105 10.15 -4.17 11.90
C PRO A 105 10.22 -3.97 10.38
N GLY A 106 9.17 -4.33 9.64
CA GLY A 106 9.02 -4.09 8.21
C GLY A 106 9.04 -2.61 7.89
N ILE A 107 8.24 -1.80 8.59
CA ILE A 107 8.19 -0.33 8.44
C ILE A 107 9.57 0.30 8.70
N LYS A 108 10.30 -0.17 9.72
CA LYS A 108 11.64 0.33 10.03
C LYS A 108 12.64 0.06 8.89
N LYS A 109 12.51 -1.06 8.17
CA LYS A 109 13.32 -1.34 6.97
C LYS A 109 12.98 -0.41 5.80
N LEU A 110 11.75 0.11 5.74
CA LEU A 110 11.32 1.04 4.70
C LEU A 110 11.74 2.48 4.97
N ALA A 111 11.98 2.86 6.23
CA ALA A 111 12.22 4.25 6.63
C ALA A 111 13.26 4.99 5.74
N SER A 112 14.33 4.32 5.31
CA SER A 112 15.38 4.88 4.44
C SER A 112 14.94 5.18 3.01
N TYR A 113 13.86 4.58 2.54
CA TYR A 113 13.31 4.77 1.19
C TYR A 113 12.13 5.73 1.15
N LEU A 114 11.64 6.16 2.31
CA LEU A 114 10.40 6.93 2.41
C LEU A 114 10.66 8.43 2.59
N LYS A 115 11.04 8.82 3.81
CA LYS A 115 11.21 10.22 4.19
C LYS A 115 12.37 10.87 3.44
N GLY A 116 12.10 11.96 2.75
CA GLY A 116 13.06 12.72 1.95
C GLY A 116 13.42 12.07 0.62
N VAL A 117 12.87 10.89 0.29
CA VAL A 117 13.19 10.13 -0.93
C VAL A 117 11.98 10.06 -1.85
N ILE A 118 10.87 9.46 -1.41
CA ILE A 118 9.61 9.44 -2.18
C ILE A 118 8.57 10.41 -1.61
N ALA A 119 8.65 10.69 -0.31
CA ALA A 119 7.70 11.52 0.41
C ALA A 119 8.43 12.54 1.27
N ARG A 120 7.78 13.68 1.52
CA ARG A 120 8.29 14.71 2.44
C ARG A 120 8.40 14.15 3.86
N GLU A 121 7.41 13.35 4.25
CA GLU A 121 7.33 12.74 5.57
C GLU A 121 6.64 11.38 5.49
N ALA A 122 7.03 10.48 6.37
CA ALA A 122 6.46 9.14 6.51
C ALA A 122 6.01 8.93 7.96
N ILE A 123 4.70 8.79 8.16
CA ILE A 123 4.10 8.76 9.50
C ILE A 123 3.63 7.35 9.79
N THR A 124 4.19 6.70 10.82
CA THR A 124 3.70 5.40 11.29
C THR A 124 2.60 5.60 12.31
N VAL A 125 1.43 5.01 12.09
CA VAL A 125 0.23 5.28 12.91
C VAL A 125 -0.23 4.08 13.72
N SER A 126 0.12 2.85 13.32
CA SER A 126 -0.19 1.64 14.07
C SER A 126 0.64 0.46 13.58
N ASP A 127 0.75 -0.55 14.42
CA ASP A 127 1.20 -1.91 14.10
C ASP A 127 0.17 -2.74 13.31
N LYS A 128 -1.03 -2.20 13.05
CA LYS A 128 -2.15 -2.89 12.37
C LYS A 128 -2.49 -2.24 11.04
N SER A 129 -2.48 -3.01 9.95
CA SER A 129 -2.61 -2.50 8.58
C SER A 129 -3.93 -1.76 8.31
N GLU A 130 -5.02 -2.14 8.98
CA GLU A 130 -6.33 -1.52 8.81
C GLU A 130 -6.42 -0.07 9.31
N LYS A 131 -5.46 0.38 10.15
CA LYS A 131 -5.52 1.70 10.79
C LYS A 131 -5.08 2.84 9.88
N ALA A 132 -4.25 2.59 8.87
CA ALA A 132 -3.82 3.64 7.96
C ALA A 132 -4.98 4.14 7.07
N ALA A 133 -5.83 3.22 6.59
CA ALA A 133 -6.99 3.54 5.77
C ALA A 133 -8.01 4.44 6.49
N LEU A 134 -8.22 4.23 7.79
CA LEU A 134 -9.15 5.05 8.60
C LEU A 134 -8.81 6.54 8.56
N LEU A 135 -7.52 6.89 8.51
CA LEU A 135 -7.11 8.30 8.45
C LEU A 135 -7.37 8.93 7.09
N LYS A 136 -7.44 8.13 6.02
CA LYS A 136 -7.66 8.63 4.66
C LYS A 136 -9.15 8.76 4.33
N ILE A 137 -9.98 7.85 4.85
CA ILE A 137 -11.44 7.84 4.60
C ILE A 137 -12.14 8.98 5.35
N ILE A 138 -11.57 9.48 6.45
CA ILE A 138 -12.14 10.56 7.27
C ILE A 138 -11.79 11.97 6.74
N VAL A 139 -10.82 12.10 5.83
CA VAL A 139 -10.22 13.39 5.41
C VAL A 139 -10.48 13.66 3.93
#